data_AF-A0A847DR54-F1
#
_entry.id   AF-A0A847DR54-F1
#
_cell.length_a   1.000
_cell.length_b   1.000
_cell.length_c   1.000
_cell.angle_alpha   90.00
_cell.angle_beta   90.00
_cell.angle_gamma   90.00
#
_symmetry.space_group_name_H-M   'P 1'
#
loop_
_entity.id
_entity.type
_entity.pdbx_description
1 polymer ?
#
loop_
_entity_poly.entity_id
_entity_poly.type
_entity_poly.pdbx_seq_one_letter_code
_entity_poly.pdbx_strand_id
1 'polypeptide(L)'
;MCAAGVTLACSDRAPGLRTARSVNESDIAQLRTAKGLLERPSLAARISSFVGAPIEKGLEMLPERWKPAVDDTVRKSIEMSLALALRTLDAERAGTASDRLHKLAAGASGAFGGAFGLPALAFELPLSTTIIMRSIADIARSEGEDLAGTEARLQCVQVLALGGASEHDDAAETGYFAARAAMAKAVSEAAAHLARHGLTQQGAPALVRLVAQVASRFSIVVSEKTAAQAVPIVGALGGALVNTLFIDHFQDVGRGHFIVRRLERLHGREPVQRLYETL
;
A
#
# COMPACT_ATOMS: atom_id res chain seq x y z
N MET A 1 62.47 -23.51 -42.79
CA MET A 1 61.06 -23.10 -43.01
C MET A 1 60.40 -22.96 -41.65
N CYS A 2 59.92 -21.74 -41.33
CA CYS A 2 58.91 -21.28 -40.35
C CYS A 2 58.78 -21.96 -38.97
N ALA A 3 58.49 -21.28 -37.86
CA ALA A 3 58.56 -19.91 -37.36
C ALA A 3 58.04 -20.00 -35.89
N ALA A 4 58.51 -19.09 -35.03
CA ALA A 4 58.11 -18.96 -33.64
C ALA A 4 56.61 -18.68 -33.44
N GLY A 5 56.07 -19.08 -32.28
CA GLY A 5 54.70 -18.76 -31.87
C GLY A 5 54.48 -18.99 -30.38
N VAL A 6 54.79 -17.97 -29.59
CA VAL A 6 54.34 -17.80 -28.19
C VAL A 6 52.81 -17.66 -28.20
N THR A 7 52.10 -18.33 -27.29
CA THR A 7 50.76 -17.88 -26.90
C THR A 7 50.51 -18.17 -25.43
N LEU A 8 50.27 -17.08 -24.69
CA LEU A 8 49.93 -17.01 -23.29
C LEU A 8 48.71 -17.88 -22.98
N ALA A 9 48.80 -18.73 -21.95
CA ALA A 9 47.61 -19.18 -21.22
C ALA A 9 47.16 -18.01 -20.32
N CYS A 10 46.26 -17.18 -20.85
CA CYS A 10 45.51 -16.22 -20.05
C CYS A 10 44.66 -16.98 -19.02
N SER A 11 44.93 -16.68 -17.75
CA SER A 11 43.96 -16.75 -16.66
C SER A 11 42.65 -16.07 -17.07
N ASP A 12 41.52 -16.75 -16.89
CA ASP A 12 40.28 -16.03 -16.62
C ASP A 12 39.46 -16.74 -15.53
N ARG A 13 39.52 -16.14 -14.34
CA ARG A 13 38.53 -16.33 -13.28
C ARG A 13 37.22 -15.76 -13.79
N ALA A 14 36.24 -16.59 -14.07
CA ALA A 14 34.86 -16.12 -14.10
C ALA A 14 34.37 -15.91 -12.65
N PRO A 15 34.02 -14.69 -12.22
CA PRO A 15 33.40 -14.47 -10.92
C PRO A 15 31.99 -15.06 -10.93
N GLY A 16 31.65 -15.76 -9.85
CA GLY A 16 30.43 -16.57 -9.74
C GLY A 16 29.16 -15.85 -10.15
N LEU A 17 28.46 -16.42 -11.15
CA LEU A 17 27.03 -16.24 -11.28
C LEU A 17 26.40 -16.72 -9.98
N ARG A 18 25.83 -15.79 -9.20
CA ARG A 18 24.94 -16.12 -8.09
C ARG A 18 23.80 -16.94 -8.67
N THR A 19 23.86 -18.25 -8.50
CA THR A 19 22.76 -19.16 -8.81
C THR A 19 21.53 -18.61 -8.09
N ALA A 20 20.44 -18.35 -8.81
CA ALA A 20 19.18 -17.96 -8.19
C ALA A 20 18.88 -18.98 -7.07
N ARG A 21 18.91 -18.52 -5.82
CA ARG A 21 18.67 -19.38 -4.66
C ARG A 21 17.24 -19.91 -4.82
N SER A 22 17.08 -21.23 -4.92
CA SER A 22 15.76 -21.84 -5.03
C SER A 22 14.88 -21.36 -3.88
N VAL A 23 13.63 -21.01 -4.19
CA VAL A 23 12.65 -20.57 -3.20
C VAL A 23 12.40 -21.76 -2.26
N ASN A 24 12.62 -21.57 -0.95
CA ASN A 24 12.46 -22.65 0.02
C ASN A 24 11.02 -22.72 0.55
N GLU A 25 10.67 -23.77 1.29
CA GLU A 25 9.30 -23.99 1.79
C GLU A 25 8.80 -22.85 2.71
N SER A 26 9.69 -22.27 3.51
CA SER A 26 9.36 -21.12 4.36
C SER A 26 8.99 -19.89 3.52
N ASP A 27 9.74 -19.64 2.44
CA ASP A 27 9.45 -18.53 1.51
C ASP A 27 8.13 -18.76 0.76
N ILE A 28 7.83 -20.00 0.37
CA ILE A 28 6.53 -20.38 -0.25
C ILE A 28 5.38 -20.13 0.74
N ALA A 29 5.52 -20.55 2.00
CA ALA A 29 4.50 -20.34 3.03
C ALA A 29 4.26 -18.85 3.31
N GLN A 30 5.33 -18.05 3.33
CA GLN A 30 5.22 -16.59 3.44
C GLN A 30 4.55 -15.96 2.21
N LEU A 31 4.87 -16.43 1.01
CA LEU A 31 4.25 -15.95 -0.22
C LEU A 31 2.75 -16.30 -0.27
N ARG A 32 2.36 -17.50 0.19
CA ARG A 32 0.96 -17.90 0.35
C ARG A 32 0.23 -17.01 1.37
N THR A 33 0.90 -16.69 2.48
CA THR A 33 0.39 -15.73 3.46
C THR A 33 0.18 -14.36 2.84
N ALA A 34 1.16 -13.87 2.07
CA ALA A 34 1.05 -12.60 1.37
C ALA A 34 -0.10 -12.59 0.37
N LYS A 35 -0.28 -13.65 -0.43
CA LYS A 35 -1.42 -13.81 -1.34
C LYS A 35 -2.75 -13.70 -0.59
N GLY A 36 -2.90 -14.48 0.50
CA GLY A 36 -4.10 -14.45 1.34
C GLY A 36 -4.32 -13.14 2.12
N LEU A 37 -3.35 -12.23 2.18
CA LEU A 37 -3.52 -10.88 2.71
C LEU A 37 -3.88 -9.87 1.62
N LEU A 38 -3.33 -10.03 0.42
CA LEU A 38 -3.48 -9.10 -0.71
C LEU A 38 -4.75 -9.33 -1.53
N GLU A 39 -5.23 -10.57 -1.58
CA GLU A 39 -6.43 -10.98 -2.33
C GLU A 39 -7.63 -11.22 -1.39
N ARG A 40 -7.64 -10.53 -0.22
CA ARG A 40 -8.77 -10.60 0.73
C ARG A 40 -10.03 -9.94 0.16
N PRO A 41 -11.22 -10.28 0.69
CA PRO A 41 -12.45 -9.56 0.41
C PRO A 41 -12.31 -8.05 0.65
N SER A 42 -13.08 -7.25 -0.10
CA SER A 42 -13.09 -5.79 0.04
C SER A 42 -13.42 -5.34 1.46
N LEU A 43 -13.04 -4.10 1.80
CA LEU A 43 -13.37 -3.54 3.10
C LEU A 43 -14.89 -3.49 3.30
N ALA A 44 -15.66 -3.16 2.26
CA ALA A 44 -17.10 -3.24 2.30
C ALA A 44 -17.59 -4.65 2.70
N ALA A 45 -17.12 -5.70 2.04
CA ALA A 45 -17.51 -7.08 2.38
C ALA A 45 -17.21 -7.42 3.85
N ARG A 46 -16.06 -6.96 4.36
CA ARG A 46 -15.65 -7.17 5.76
C ARG A 46 -16.55 -6.43 6.75
N ILE A 47 -16.85 -5.16 6.49
CA ILE A 47 -17.75 -4.38 7.35
C ILE A 47 -19.16 -5.00 7.31
N SER A 48 -19.67 -5.36 6.13
CA SER A 48 -20.98 -6.02 5.96
C SER A 48 -21.05 -7.33 6.73
N SER A 49 -19.99 -8.15 6.71
CA SER A 49 -19.92 -9.41 7.45
C SER A 49 -19.99 -9.21 8.97
N PHE A 50 -19.49 -8.07 9.48
CA PHE A 50 -19.47 -7.76 10.90
C PHE A 50 -20.78 -7.12 11.37
N VAL A 51 -21.36 -6.24 10.55
CA VAL A 51 -22.58 -5.48 10.87
C VAL A 51 -23.85 -6.27 10.51
N GLY A 52 -23.75 -7.28 9.64
CA GLY A 52 -24.89 -8.10 9.21
C GLY A 52 -25.85 -7.38 8.27
N ALA A 53 -25.42 -6.26 7.66
CA ALA A 53 -26.22 -5.45 6.75
C ALA A 53 -25.41 -5.01 5.52
N PRO A 54 -26.04 -4.95 4.33
CA PRO A 54 -25.38 -4.49 3.11
C PRO A 54 -25.03 -3.00 3.17
N ILE A 55 -23.77 -2.67 2.90
CA ILE A 55 -23.24 -1.28 2.86
C ILE A 55 -23.77 -0.51 1.66
N GLU A 56 -24.25 -1.21 0.64
CA GLU A 56 -24.85 -0.66 -0.57
C GLU A 56 -26.00 0.31 -0.23
N LYS A 57 -26.75 0.04 0.86
CA LYS A 57 -27.78 0.96 1.36
C LYS A 57 -27.21 2.28 1.88
N GLY A 58 -26.01 2.27 2.45
CA GLY A 58 -25.31 3.49 2.88
C GLY A 58 -24.85 4.35 1.70
N LEU A 59 -24.47 3.72 0.58
CA LEU A 59 -24.14 4.39 -0.68
C LEU A 59 -25.35 5.10 -1.30
N GLU A 60 -26.53 4.47 -1.27
CA GLU A 60 -27.78 5.08 -1.76
C GLU A 60 -28.21 6.30 -0.95
N MET A 61 -27.82 6.36 0.33
CA MET A 61 -28.16 7.47 1.24
C MET A 61 -27.15 8.62 1.21
N LEU A 62 -26.01 8.46 0.52
CA LEU A 62 -24.99 9.50 0.41
C LEU A 62 -25.44 10.63 -0.53
N PRO A 63 -25.49 11.90 -0.09
CA PRO A 63 -25.91 12.99 -0.96
C PRO A 63 -24.94 13.19 -2.13
N GLU A 64 -25.45 13.36 -3.36
CA GLU A 64 -24.59 13.46 -4.58
C GLU A 64 -23.53 14.55 -4.51
N ARG A 65 -23.80 15.63 -3.75
CA ARG A 65 -22.87 16.75 -3.54
C ARG A 65 -21.58 16.36 -2.81
N TRP A 66 -21.51 15.15 -2.27
CA TRP A 66 -20.41 14.71 -1.41
C TRP A 66 -19.32 13.95 -2.16
N LYS A 67 -19.63 13.29 -3.28
CA LYS A 67 -18.62 12.59 -4.09
C LYS A 67 -17.44 13.51 -4.45
N PRO A 68 -17.66 14.75 -4.96
CA PRO A 68 -16.54 15.65 -5.29
C PRO A 68 -15.74 16.11 -4.06
N ALA A 69 -16.38 16.26 -2.89
CA ALA A 69 -15.73 16.67 -1.66
C ALA A 69 -14.87 15.54 -1.07
N VAL A 70 -15.34 14.29 -1.16
CA VAL A 70 -14.58 13.09 -0.80
C VAL A 70 -13.34 12.97 -1.68
N ASP A 71 -13.49 13.10 -3.00
CA ASP A 71 -12.37 13.00 -3.95
C ASP A 71 -11.28 14.06 -3.68
N ASP A 72 -11.68 15.31 -3.42
CA ASP A 72 -10.72 16.38 -3.07
C ASP A 72 -10.02 16.10 -1.72
N THR A 73 -10.75 15.62 -0.72
CA THR A 73 -10.20 15.26 0.60
C THR A 73 -9.25 14.08 0.49
N VAL A 74 -9.58 13.08 -0.34
CA VAL A 74 -8.72 11.94 -0.66
C VAL A 74 -7.43 12.42 -1.30
N ARG A 75 -7.49 13.24 -2.36
CA ARG A 75 -6.31 13.80 -3.01
C ARG A 75 -5.40 14.51 -2.02
N LYS A 76 -5.95 15.43 -1.22
CA LYS A 76 -5.20 16.16 -0.18
C LYS A 76 -4.56 15.23 0.85
N SER A 77 -5.28 14.18 1.26
CA SER A 77 -4.77 13.18 2.20
C SER A 77 -3.60 12.39 1.61
N ILE A 78 -3.64 12.05 0.32
CA ILE A 78 -2.52 11.40 -0.39
C ILE A 78 -1.34 12.35 -0.56
N GLU A 79 -1.57 13.62 -0.93
CA GLU A 79 -0.51 14.64 -1.02
C GLU A 79 0.20 14.83 0.32
N MET A 80 -0.58 14.97 1.40
CA MET A 80 -0.05 15.10 2.76
C MET A 80 0.69 13.83 3.19
N SER A 81 0.15 12.66 2.88
CA SER A 81 0.77 11.36 3.17
C SER A 81 2.09 11.19 2.45
N LEU A 82 2.17 11.56 1.17
CA LEU A 82 3.38 11.55 0.39
C LEU A 82 4.41 12.55 0.96
N ALA A 83 3.99 13.78 1.26
CA ALA A 83 4.86 14.79 1.86
C ALA A 83 5.41 14.32 3.22
N LEU A 84 4.56 13.71 4.05
CA LEU A 84 4.94 13.14 5.34
C LEU A 84 5.89 11.95 5.15
N ALA A 85 5.58 11.05 4.22
CA ALA A 85 6.40 9.89 3.89
C ALA A 85 7.82 10.31 3.52
N LEU A 86 7.92 11.34 2.67
CA LEU A 86 9.19 11.87 2.18
C LEU A 86 9.98 12.64 3.24
N ARG A 87 9.32 13.22 4.25
CA ARG A 87 9.97 14.09 5.25
C ARG A 87 10.24 13.44 6.60
N THR A 88 9.44 12.47 7.01
CA THR A 88 9.36 12.04 8.42
C THR A 88 9.43 10.54 8.64
N LEU A 89 9.47 9.73 7.57
CA LEU A 89 9.76 8.31 7.73
C LEU A 89 11.26 8.14 7.99
N ASP A 90 11.59 8.19 9.27
CA ASP A 90 12.94 8.02 9.78
C ASP A 90 13.49 6.64 9.45
N ALA A 91 14.75 6.62 9.00
CA ALA A 91 15.52 5.40 8.82
C ALA A 91 15.94 4.77 10.17
N GLU A 92 15.99 5.56 11.25
CA GLU A 92 16.67 5.19 12.50
C GLU A 92 15.79 4.56 13.59
N ARG A 93 14.46 4.50 13.42
CA ARG A 93 13.64 3.73 14.37
C ARG A 93 13.90 2.24 14.18
N ALA A 94 14.56 1.60 15.15
CA ALA A 94 14.65 0.15 15.27
C ALA A 94 13.48 -0.39 16.13
N GLY A 95 12.82 -1.47 15.69
CA GLY A 95 11.77 -2.13 16.48
C GLY A 95 10.75 -2.91 15.65
N THR A 96 10.03 -3.83 16.29
CA THR A 96 8.89 -4.56 15.70
C THR A 96 7.74 -3.60 15.37
N ALA A 97 7.00 -3.86 14.29
CA ALA A 97 5.85 -3.04 13.92
C ALA A 97 4.83 -2.94 15.08
N SER A 98 4.42 -1.72 15.42
CA SER A 98 3.52 -1.46 16.56
C SER A 98 2.05 -1.49 16.14
N ASP A 99 1.62 -2.58 15.48
CA ASP A 99 0.31 -2.67 14.83
C ASP A 99 -0.85 -2.33 15.74
N ARG A 100 -0.81 -2.82 16.99
CA ARG A 100 -1.87 -2.62 17.98
C ARG A 100 -2.02 -1.16 18.39
N LEU A 101 -0.91 -0.43 18.50
CA LEU A 101 -0.94 0.99 18.85
C LEU A 101 -1.58 1.81 17.71
N HIS A 102 -1.22 1.51 16.47
CA HIS A 102 -1.83 2.17 15.32
C HIS A 102 -3.32 1.83 15.19
N LYS A 103 -3.71 0.58 15.45
CA LYS A 103 -5.13 0.18 15.52
C LYS A 103 -5.90 0.95 16.58
N LEU A 104 -5.34 1.08 17.78
CA LEU A 104 -5.95 1.87 18.86
C LEU A 104 -6.06 3.36 18.48
N ALA A 105 -5.02 3.93 17.88
CA ALA A 105 -5.03 5.33 17.43
C ALA A 105 -6.09 5.56 16.33
N ALA A 106 -6.21 4.65 15.37
CA ALA A 106 -7.23 4.70 14.33
C ALA A 106 -8.64 4.51 14.90
N GLY A 107 -8.83 3.54 15.81
CA GLY A 107 -10.09 3.35 16.52
C GLY A 107 -10.50 4.60 17.30
N ALA A 108 -9.55 5.26 17.97
CA ALA A 108 -9.79 6.51 18.69
C ALA A 108 -10.14 7.67 17.73
N SER A 109 -9.44 7.82 16.59
CA SER A 109 -9.81 8.81 15.58
C SER A 109 -11.19 8.54 14.98
N GLY A 110 -11.56 7.26 14.86
CA GLY A 110 -12.85 6.82 14.36
C GLY A 110 -13.97 7.07 15.35
N ALA A 111 -13.70 6.91 16.64
CA ALA A 111 -14.65 7.28 17.69
C ALA A 111 -15.01 8.76 17.63
N PHE A 112 -14.01 9.61 17.38
CA PHE A 112 -14.22 11.03 17.16
C PHE A 112 -15.06 11.28 15.89
N GLY A 113 -14.69 10.69 14.76
CA GLY A 113 -15.46 10.80 13.52
C GLY A 113 -16.91 10.35 13.64
N GLY A 114 -17.17 9.23 14.32
CA GLY A 114 -18.53 8.70 14.55
C GLY A 114 -19.34 9.49 15.58
N ALA A 115 -18.70 10.19 16.53
CA ALA A 115 -19.38 11.05 17.50
C ALA A 115 -19.81 12.40 16.90
N PHE A 116 -18.98 12.98 16.04
CA PHE A 116 -19.21 14.29 15.42
C PHE A 116 -19.83 14.20 14.02
N GLY A 117 -20.00 12.97 13.51
CA GLY A 117 -20.64 12.68 12.24
C GLY A 117 -19.85 13.16 11.03
N LEU A 118 -20.56 13.22 9.91
CA LEU A 118 -19.99 13.47 8.60
C LEU A 118 -19.14 14.75 8.43
N PRO A 119 -19.42 15.89 9.11
CA PRO A 119 -18.54 17.07 9.04
C PRO A 119 -17.12 16.82 9.55
N ALA A 120 -16.93 15.83 10.43
CA ALA A 120 -15.61 15.48 10.95
C ALA A 120 -14.73 14.76 9.91
N LEU A 121 -15.30 14.24 8.81
CA LEU A 121 -14.56 13.51 7.76
C LEU A 121 -13.43 14.33 7.13
N ALA A 122 -13.60 15.64 6.99
CA ALA A 122 -12.59 16.53 6.43
C ALA A 122 -11.28 16.53 7.25
N PHE A 123 -11.35 16.20 8.54
CA PHE A 123 -10.20 16.10 9.44
C PHE A 123 -9.83 14.65 9.77
N GLU A 124 -10.84 13.80 9.88
CA GLU A 124 -10.69 12.38 10.19
C GLU A 124 -9.93 11.65 9.07
N LEU A 125 -10.24 11.92 7.80
CA LEU A 125 -9.62 11.22 6.69
C LEU A 125 -8.10 11.52 6.59
N PRO A 126 -7.64 12.79 6.59
CA PRO A 126 -6.20 13.08 6.59
C PRO A 126 -5.48 12.50 7.81
N LEU A 127 -6.11 12.54 8.99
CA LEU A 127 -5.54 12.01 10.23
C LEU A 127 -5.38 10.49 10.19
N SER A 128 -6.45 9.77 9.83
CA SER A 128 -6.43 8.31 9.75
C SER A 128 -5.50 7.81 8.65
N THR A 129 -5.44 8.51 7.51
CA THR A 129 -4.47 8.19 6.45
C THR A 129 -3.02 8.36 6.95
N THR A 130 -2.74 9.39 7.75
CA THR A 130 -1.43 9.57 8.38
C THR A 130 -1.06 8.42 9.32
N ILE A 131 -2.00 7.98 10.16
CA ILE A 131 -1.80 6.85 11.08
C ILE A 131 -1.53 5.57 10.28
N ILE A 132 -2.33 5.32 9.23
CA ILE A 132 -2.16 4.18 8.32
C ILE A 132 -0.78 4.20 7.66
N MET A 133 -0.38 5.34 7.11
CA MET A 133 0.92 5.49 6.46
C MET A 133 2.09 5.21 7.41
N ARG A 134 2.01 5.67 8.66
CA ARG A 134 3.01 5.35 9.67
C ARG A 134 3.01 3.86 10.00
N SER A 135 1.83 3.24 10.10
CA SER A 135 1.73 1.79 10.30
C SER A 135 2.32 1.00 9.12
N ILE A 136 2.08 1.41 7.88
CA ILE A 136 2.62 0.78 6.68
C ILE A 136 4.14 0.89 6.68
N ALA A 137 4.69 2.06 7.04
CA ALA A 137 6.13 2.25 7.14
C ALA A 137 6.78 1.39 8.24
N ASP A 138 6.11 1.20 9.37
CA ASP A 138 6.55 0.27 10.42
C ASP A 138 6.61 -1.17 9.89
N ILE A 139 5.58 -1.60 9.13
CA ILE A 139 5.55 -2.91 8.48
C ILE A 139 6.69 -3.04 7.46
N ALA A 140 6.87 -2.04 6.59
CA ALA A 140 7.94 -2.02 5.59
C ALA A 140 9.31 -2.25 6.23
N ARG A 141 9.59 -1.55 7.34
CA ARG A 141 10.84 -1.73 8.12
C ARG A 141 10.95 -3.13 8.69
N SER A 142 9.87 -3.69 9.24
CA SER A 142 9.88 -5.05 9.78
C SER A 142 10.16 -6.12 8.72
N GLU A 143 9.84 -5.84 7.46
CA GLU A 143 10.15 -6.68 6.30
C GLU A 143 11.51 -6.34 5.64
N GLY A 144 12.28 -5.42 6.24
CA GLY A 144 13.63 -5.07 5.84
C GLY A 144 13.73 -4.09 4.67
N GLU A 145 12.71 -3.25 4.45
CA GLU A 145 12.84 -2.10 3.55
C GLU A 145 13.70 -1.00 4.17
N ASP A 146 14.54 -0.37 3.36
CA ASP A 146 15.31 0.80 3.75
C ASP A 146 14.51 2.09 3.48
N LEU A 147 13.92 2.65 4.54
CA LEU A 147 13.16 3.90 4.46
C LEU A 147 14.05 5.15 4.36
N ALA A 148 15.38 5.05 4.33
CA ALA A 148 16.22 6.15 3.86
C ALA A 148 16.05 6.36 2.35
N GLY A 149 15.75 5.29 1.61
CA GLY A 149 15.49 5.31 0.18
C GLY A 149 14.11 5.85 -0.18
N THR A 150 14.08 6.74 -1.17
CA THR A 150 12.83 7.30 -1.71
C THR A 150 11.91 6.22 -2.28
N GLU A 151 12.47 5.20 -2.92
CA GLU A 151 11.69 4.10 -3.51
C GLU A 151 10.83 3.41 -2.44
N ALA A 152 11.42 3.02 -1.30
CA ALA A 152 10.67 2.35 -0.22
C ALA A 152 9.56 3.25 0.36
N ARG A 153 9.82 4.56 0.46
CA ARG A 153 8.80 5.55 0.89
C ARG A 153 7.64 5.65 -0.10
N LEU A 154 7.92 5.62 -1.41
CA LEU A 154 6.89 5.63 -2.44
C LEU A 154 6.09 4.32 -2.46
N GLN A 155 6.72 3.19 -2.15
CA GLN A 155 6.03 1.89 -2.01
C GLN A 155 5.06 1.91 -0.81
N CYS A 156 5.41 2.59 0.29
CA CYS A 156 4.46 2.81 1.40
C CYS A 156 3.21 3.57 0.93
N VAL A 157 3.36 4.57 0.06
CA VAL A 157 2.21 5.31 -0.52
C VAL A 157 1.44 4.41 -1.50
N GLN A 158 2.15 3.59 -2.28
CA GLN A 158 1.55 2.66 -3.24
C GLN A 158 0.58 1.67 -2.57
N VAL A 159 0.86 1.25 -1.32
CA VAL A 159 -0.04 0.37 -0.54
C VAL A 159 -1.46 0.94 -0.43
N LEU A 160 -1.63 2.27 -0.33
CA LEU A 160 -2.96 2.89 -0.28
C LEU A 160 -3.78 2.62 -1.55
N ALA A 161 -3.11 2.48 -2.68
CA ALA A 161 -3.75 2.18 -3.96
C ALA A 161 -3.96 0.68 -4.19
N LEU A 162 -3.11 -0.17 -3.59
CA LEU A 162 -3.26 -1.63 -3.66
C LEU A 162 -4.43 -2.14 -2.83
N GLY A 163 -4.81 -1.41 -1.77
CA GLY A 163 -5.97 -1.77 -0.95
C GLY A 163 -7.33 -1.50 -1.60
N GLY A 164 -7.37 -0.85 -2.77
CA GLY A 164 -8.60 -0.53 -3.50
C GLY A 164 -9.02 -1.51 -4.59
N ALA A 165 -8.40 -2.69 -4.67
CA ALA A 165 -8.83 -3.73 -5.59
C ALA A 165 -10.19 -4.29 -5.10
N SER A 166 -11.29 -3.84 -5.72
CA SER A 166 -12.65 -4.30 -5.44
C SER A 166 -13.12 -5.28 -6.52
N GLU A 167 -13.90 -6.28 -6.14
CA GLU A 167 -14.52 -7.32 -6.99
C GLU A 167 -15.54 -6.78 -8.03
N HIS A 168 -15.74 -5.46 -8.13
CA HIS A 168 -16.75 -4.83 -9.00
C HIS A 168 -16.23 -4.46 -10.40
N ASP A 169 -14.94 -4.67 -10.70
CA ASP A 169 -14.46 -4.71 -12.08
C ASP A 169 -14.44 -6.17 -12.52
N ASP A 170 -15.03 -6.46 -13.68
CA ASP A 170 -15.24 -7.79 -14.23
C ASP A 170 -14.11 -8.79 -13.91
N ALA A 171 -14.55 -9.92 -13.35
CA ALA A 171 -13.76 -11.07 -12.95
C ALA A 171 -12.86 -11.60 -14.10
N ALA A 172 -11.60 -11.17 -14.13
CA ALA A 172 -10.44 -11.87 -14.71
C ALA A 172 -9.10 -11.12 -14.51
N GLU A 173 -9.10 -9.80 -14.33
CA GLU A 173 -7.94 -8.95 -14.68
C GLU A 173 -7.46 -7.95 -13.59
N THR A 174 -7.76 -8.13 -12.30
CA THR A 174 -7.16 -7.24 -11.26
C THR A 174 -6.64 -7.97 -10.02
N GLY A 175 -5.75 -8.94 -10.26
CA GLY A 175 -4.89 -9.48 -9.19
C GLY A 175 -3.88 -8.45 -8.67
N TYR A 176 -3.31 -8.71 -7.49
CA TYR A 176 -2.30 -7.84 -6.86
C TYR A 176 -1.17 -7.41 -7.82
N PHE A 177 -0.64 -8.34 -8.61
CA PHE A 177 0.43 -8.04 -9.56
C PHE A 177 -0.01 -7.14 -10.71
N ALA A 178 -1.26 -7.24 -11.17
CA ALA A 178 -1.84 -6.34 -12.18
C ALA A 178 -1.98 -4.92 -11.62
N ALA A 179 -2.57 -4.77 -10.43
CA ALA A 179 -2.69 -3.48 -9.74
C ALA A 179 -1.32 -2.83 -9.50
N ARG A 180 -0.33 -3.61 -9.07
CA ARG A 180 1.05 -3.14 -8.87
C ARG A 180 1.72 -2.76 -10.18
N ALA A 181 1.52 -3.52 -11.26
CA ALA A 181 2.07 -3.23 -12.58
C ALA A 181 1.50 -1.93 -13.16
N ALA A 182 0.19 -1.69 -13.00
CA ALA A 182 -0.48 -0.47 -13.48
C ALA A 182 0.13 0.82 -12.91
N MET A 183 0.74 0.75 -11.72
CA MET A 183 1.35 1.89 -11.03
C MET A 183 2.88 1.95 -11.15
N ALA A 184 3.52 0.88 -11.64
CA ALA A 184 4.97 0.74 -11.61
C ALA A 184 5.69 1.91 -12.31
N LYS A 185 5.13 2.38 -13.43
CA LYS A 185 5.67 3.52 -14.19
C LYS A 185 5.59 4.83 -13.39
N ALA A 186 4.45 5.14 -12.78
CA ALA A 186 4.27 6.37 -12.00
C ALA A 186 5.19 6.40 -10.78
N VAL A 187 5.34 5.26 -10.08
CA VAL A 187 6.28 5.12 -8.96
C VAL A 187 7.72 5.31 -9.42
N SER A 188 8.13 4.65 -10.50
CA SER A 188 9.50 4.75 -11.04
C SER A 188 9.84 6.17 -11.50
N GLU A 189 8.91 6.85 -12.19
CA GLU A 189 9.07 8.25 -12.62
C GLU A 189 9.20 9.19 -11.43
N ALA A 190 8.38 9.00 -10.39
CA ALA A 190 8.44 9.76 -9.15
C ALA A 190 9.78 9.55 -8.42
N ALA A 191 10.23 8.30 -8.29
CA ALA A 191 11.52 7.96 -7.68
C ALA A 191 12.69 8.60 -8.43
N ALA A 192 12.71 8.47 -9.76
CA ALA A 192 13.75 9.05 -10.62
C ALA A 192 13.73 10.59 -10.62
N HIS A 193 12.55 11.20 -10.46
CA HIS A 193 12.45 12.65 -10.30
C HIS A 193 13.07 13.10 -8.97
N LEU A 194 12.69 12.45 -7.87
CA LEU A 194 13.17 12.77 -6.53
C LEU A 194 14.67 12.50 -6.36
N ALA A 195 15.20 11.45 -7.00
CA ALA A 195 16.64 11.18 -7.02
C ALA A 195 17.45 12.29 -7.72
N ARG A 196 16.88 12.93 -8.75
CA ARG A 196 17.55 13.99 -9.53
C ARG A 196 17.39 15.39 -8.93
N HIS A 197 16.23 15.70 -8.37
CA HIS A 197 15.86 17.07 -7.97
C HIS A 197 15.69 17.24 -6.46
N GLY A 198 15.73 16.15 -5.69
CA GLY A 198 15.45 16.16 -4.26
C GLY A 198 13.99 16.48 -3.94
N LEU A 199 13.73 16.85 -2.68
CA LEU A 199 12.38 17.14 -2.16
C LEU A 199 11.88 18.57 -2.46
N THR A 200 12.64 19.36 -3.22
CA THR A 200 12.41 20.81 -3.37
C THR A 200 11.32 21.16 -4.37
N GLN A 201 11.00 20.27 -5.32
CA GLN A 201 9.95 20.49 -6.32
C GLN A 201 8.63 19.79 -5.93
N GLN A 202 7.90 20.42 -5.02
CA GLN A 202 6.49 20.06 -4.77
C GLN A 202 5.67 20.36 -6.04
N GLY A 203 4.78 19.44 -6.44
CA GLY A 203 3.95 19.61 -7.64
C GLY A 203 4.59 19.16 -8.96
N ALA A 204 5.73 18.46 -8.92
CA ALA A 204 6.33 17.87 -10.12
C ALA A 204 5.34 16.96 -10.87
N PRO A 205 5.28 16.98 -12.22
CA PRO A 205 4.31 16.21 -12.98
C PRO A 205 4.31 14.70 -12.65
N ALA A 206 5.46 14.12 -12.35
CA ALA A 206 5.59 12.72 -11.94
C ALA A 206 4.90 12.43 -10.60
N LEU A 207 5.07 13.32 -9.60
CA LEU A 207 4.42 13.20 -8.30
C LEU A 207 2.90 13.43 -8.41
N VAL A 208 2.49 14.42 -9.20
CA VAL A 208 1.06 14.68 -9.45
C VAL A 208 0.37 13.48 -10.09
N ARG A 209 1.01 12.83 -11.08
CA ARG A 209 0.50 11.60 -11.69
C ARG A 209 0.40 10.45 -10.69
N LEU A 210 1.44 10.26 -9.86
CA LEU A 210 1.42 9.23 -8.83
C LEU A 210 0.27 9.47 -7.83
N VAL A 211 0.15 10.69 -7.32
CA VAL A 211 -0.93 11.09 -6.41
C VAL A 211 -2.30 10.82 -7.05
N ALA A 212 -2.50 11.20 -8.31
CA ALA A 212 -3.77 10.97 -9.01
C ALA A 212 -4.11 9.48 -9.13
N GLN A 213 -3.14 8.63 -9.50
CA GLN A 213 -3.35 7.18 -9.60
C GLN A 213 -3.61 6.51 -8.25
N VAL A 214 -2.97 7.00 -7.19
CA VAL A 214 -3.21 6.49 -5.83
C VAL A 214 -4.58 6.95 -5.34
N ALA A 215 -4.92 8.22 -5.52
CA ALA A 215 -6.20 8.79 -5.15
C ALA A 215 -7.38 8.07 -5.83
N SER A 216 -7.27 7.73 -7.12
CA SER A 216 -8.36 7.07 -7.85
C SER A 216 -8.71 5.68 -7.32
N ARG A 217 -7.76 4.96 -6.72
CA ARG A 217 -8.00 3.65 -6.09
C ARG A 217 -8.33 3.77 -4.62
N PHE A 218 -7.67 4.69 -3.91
CA PHE A 218 -7.94 4.92 -2.50
C PHE A 218 -9.35 5.49 -2.28
N SER A 219 -9.87 6.30 -3.21
CA SER A 219 -11.23 6.85 -3.14
C SER A 219 -12.31 5.76 -3.11
N ILE A 220 -12.06 4.58 -3.70
CA ILE A 220 -12.97 3.43 -3.65
C ILE A 220 -13.13 2.96 -2.20
N VAL A 221 -12.02 2.61 -1.53
CA VAL A 221 -12.01 2.14 -0.13
C VAL A 221 -12.53 3.20 0.83
N VAL A 222 -12.18 4.47 0.58
CA VAL A 222 -12.69 5.60 1.36
C VAL A 222 -14.20 5.78 1.18
N SER A 223 -14.73 5.55 -0.02
CA SER A 223 -16.17 5.59 -0.28
C SER A 223 -16.88 4.46 0.46
N GLU A 224 -16.33 3.25 0.46
CA GLU A 224 -16.85 2.11 1.25
C GLU A 224 -16.89 2.44 2.75
N LYS A 225 -15.80 3.01 3.28
CA LYS A 225 -15.73 3.50 4.67
C LYS A 225 -16.79 4.55 4.96
N THR A 226 -16.93 5.54 4.07
CA THR A 226 -17.86 6.65 4.23
C THR A 226 -19.30 6.17 4.19
N ALA A 227 -19.61 5.24 3.28
CA ALA A 227 -20.92 4.60 3.19
C ALA A 227 -21.27 3.82 4.46
N ALA A 228 -20.32 3.08 5.01
CA ALA A 228 -20.51 2.42 6.31
C ALA A 228 -20.81 3.43 7.42
N GLN A 229 -20.13 4.58 7.44
CA GLN A 229 -20.35 5.64 8.43
C GLN A 229 -21.63 6.46 8.20
N ALA A 230 -22.20 6.42 7.00
CA ALA A 230 -23.49 7.05 6.68
C ALA A 230 -24.70 6.27 7.24
N VAL A 231 -24.49 5.00 7.63
CA VAL A 231 -25.55 4.20 8.26
C VAL A 231 -25.93 4.86 9.61
N PRO A 232 -27.21 5.25 9.84
CA PRO A 232 -27.63 6.06 10.99
C PRO A 232 -27.33 5.48 12.38
N ILE A 233 -26.97 4.20 12.45
CA ILE A 233 -26.68 3.46 13.69
C ILE A 233 -25.19 3.60 14.09
N VAL A 234 -24.35 4.18 13.24
CA VAL A 234 -22.92 4.36 13.48
C VAL A 234 -22.66 5.62 14.31
N GLY A 235 -22.72 5.47 15.64
CA GLY A 235 -22.18 6.46 16.59
C GLY A 235 -20.67 6.30 16.80
N ALA A 236 -20.14 6.85 17.90
CA ALA A 236 -18.72 6.74 18.24
C ALA A 236 -18.17 5.29 18.21
N LEU A 237 -18.92 4.31 18.74
CA LEU A 237 -18.52 2.90 18.72
C LEU A 237 -18.42 2.34 17.30
N GLY A 238 -19.39 2.65 16.44
CA GLY A 238 -19.36 2.23 15.05
C GLY A 238 -18.24 2.91 14.26
N GLY A 239 -18.01 4.20 14.50
CA GLY A 239 -16.88 4.93 13.90
C GLY A 239 -15.53 4.34 14.30
N ALA A 240 -15.36 3.95 15.56
CA ALA A 240 -14.16 3.28 16.06
C ALA A 240 -13.95 1.90 15.42
N LEU A 241 -15.02 1.13 15.27
CA LEU A 241 -14.97 -0.17 14.60
C LEU A 241 -14.59 -0.01 13.12
N VAL A 242 -15.28 0.87 12.39
CA VAL A 242 -15.02 1.13 10.97
C VAL A 242 -13.56 1.53 10.76
N ASN A 243 -13.02 2.43 11.58
CA ASN A 243 -11.61 2.81 11.45
C ASN A 243 -10.63 1.70 11.83
N THR A 244 -10.99 0.85 12.80
CA THR A 244 -10.17 -0.30 13.17
C THR A 244 -10.10 -1.30 12.02
N LEU A 245 -11.23 -1.56 11.34
CA LEU A 245 -11.27 -2.39 10.13
C LEU A 245 -10.53 -1.73 8.96
N PHE A 246 -10.66 -0.40 8.81
CA PHE A 246 -9.98 0.38 7.78
C PHE A 246 -8.45 0.27 7.91
N ILE A 247 -7.89 0.47 9.10
CA ILE A 247 -6.45 0.31 9.30
C ILE A 247 -5.99 -1.15 9.19
N ASP A 248 -6.77 -2.10 9.71
CA ASP A 248 -6.44 -3.52 9.63
C ASP A 248 -6.33 -3.97 8.17
N HIS A 249 -7.24 -3.49 7.30
CA HIS A 249 -7.16 -3.65 5.85
C HIS A 249 -5.83 -3.19 5.26
N PHE A 250 -5.41 -1.95 5.53
CA PHE A 250 -4.14 -1.44 5.00
C PHE A 250 -2.91 -2.07 5.64
N GLN A 251 -3.00 -2.57 6.87
CA GLN A 251 -1.93 -3.35 7.49
C GLN A 251 -1.78 -4.72 6.82
N ASP A 252 -2.87 -5.39 6.47
CA ASP A 252 -2.83 -6.65 5.70
C ASP A 252 -2.19 -6.44 4.33
N VAL A 253 -2.69 -5.44 3.58
CA VAL A 253 -2.16 -5.09 2.25
C VAL A 253 -0.68 -4.69 2.35
N GLY A 254 -0.32 -3.85 3.33
CA GLY A 254 1.07 -3.46 3.56
C GLY A 254 1.96 -4.67 3.84
N ARG A 255 1.53 -5.56 4.73
CA ARG A 255 2.30 -6.77 5.09
C ARG A 255 2.47 -7.70 3.90
N GLY A 256 1.39 -8.00 3.18
CA GLY A 256 1.48 -8.85 1.99
C GLY A 256 2.40 -8.23 0.93
N HIS A 257 2.25 -6.93 0.65
CA HIS A 257 3.08 -6.22 -0.32
C HIS A 257 4.57 -6.27 0.03
N PHE A 258 4.92 -6.00 1.29
CA PHE A 258 6.32 -5.98 1.71
C PHE A 258 6.93 -7.37 1.91
N ILE A 259 6.13 -8.41 2.23
CA ILE A 259 6.58 -9.80 2.14
C ILE A 259 6.95 -10.13 0.69
N VAL A 260 6.09 -9.83 -0.29
CA VAL A 260 6.39 -10.06 -1.70
C VAL A 260 7.67 -9.34 -2.10
N ARG A 261 7.79 -8.04 -1.78
CA ARG A 261 9.01 -7.27 -2.09
C ARG A 261 10.27 -7.83 -1.45
N ARG A 262 10.19 -8.31 -0.20
CA ARG A 262 11.32 -8.99 0.46
C ARG A 262 11.73 -10.23 -0.31
N LEU A 263 10.78 -11.08 -0.70
CA LEU A 263 11.05 -12.28 -1.48
C LEU A 263 11.60 -11.94 -2.88
N GLU A 264 11.11 -10.89 -3.54
CA GLU A 264 11.64 -10.42 -4.82
C GLU A 264 13.10 -9.95 -4.71
N ARG A 265 13.49 -9.31 -3.59
CA ARG A 265 14.90 -8.96 -3.33
C ARG A 265 15.78 -10.20 -3.17
N LEU A 266 15.25 -11.30 -2.64
CA LEU A 266 15.99 -12.53 -2.37
C LEU A 266 16.09 -13.46 -3.59
N HIS A 267 15.02 -13.57 -4.38
CA HIS A 267 14.87 -14.58 -5.44
C HIS A 267 14.67 -13.98 -6.85
N GLY A 268 14.55 -12.65 -6.94
CA GLY A 268 14.18 -11.95 -8.17
C GLY A 268 12.67 -11.84 -8.34
N ARG A 269 12.24 -10.89 -9.17
CA ARG A 269 10.81 -10.58 -9.38
C ARG A 269 10.06 -11.69 -10.13
N GLU A 270 10.59 -12.11 -11.28
CA GLU A 270 9.89 -13.08 -12.14
C GLU A 270 9.67 -14.46 -11.48
N PRO A 271 10.62 -15.05 -10.74
CA PRO A 271 10.37 -16.31 -10.06
C PRO A 271 9.29 -16.21 -8.98
N VAL A 272 9.29 -15.12 -8.20
CA VAL A 272 8.30 -14.88 -7.14
C VAL A 272 6.91 -14.66 -7.71
N GLN A 273 6.78 -13.87 -8.79
CA GLN A 273 5.51 -13.64 -9.45
C GLN A 273 4.93 -14.94 -10.02
N ARG A 274 5.72 -15.73 -10.77
CA ARG A 274 5.25 -17.01 -11.30
C ARG A 274 4.79 -17.96 -10.21
N LEU A 275 5.53 -18.04 -9.11
CA LEU A 275 5.13 -18.87 -7.97
C LEU A 275 3.82 -18.36 -7.34
N TYR A 276 3.67 -17.05 -7.16
CA TYR A 276 2.46 -16.44 -6.60
C TYR A 276 1.20 -16.77 -7.42
N GLU A 277 1.33 -16.81 -8.75
CA GLU A 277 0.25 -17.15 -9.67
C GLU A 277 -0.16 -18.63 -9.60
N THR A 278 0.71 -19.51 -9.05
CA THR A 278 0.42 -20.95 -8.89
C THR A 278 -0.11 -21.34 -7.50
N LEU A 279 -0.11 -20.40 -6.54
CA LEU A 279 -0.58 -20.61 -5.17
C LEU A 279 -2.07 -20.32 -5.04
#